data_AF-A0A398AWF4-F1
#
_entry.id   AF-A0A398AWF4-F1
#
_cell.length_a   1.000
_cell.length_b   1.000
_cell.length_c   1.000
_cell.angle_alpha   90.00
_cell.angle_beta   90.00
_cell.angle_gamma   90.00
#
_symmetry.space_group_name_H-M   'P 1'
#
loop_
_entity.id
_entity.type
_entity.pdbx_description
1 polymer ?
#
loop_
_entity_poly.entity_id
_entity_poly.type
_entity_poly.pdbx_seq_one_letter_code
_entity_poly.pdbx_strand_id
1 'polypeptide(L)'
;MKGFNTEQDHPAAESGNVYDVSDPTKNVDDDGREKRTGTWLTAISTTTFFYILCGCLGYAAFGNKAPGDFLTDFGFYEPFWLIDFANACIAFHLIGAYQVFAQPIFQFVEKRCNRNWPDNKFITSEYSVNVPFLGKFNISLFRLVWRTAYVVITTVVAMIFPFFNAILGLIGAASFWPLTVYFPVEMHIAQTKVKKYSPRWIGLKMLCWVCLIVSLLAAAGSIAGLISSVKTYKPFRTIHE
;
A
#
# COMPACT_ATOMS: atom_id res chain seq x y z
N MET A 1 37.69 -35.93 -36.14
CA MET A 1 36.49 -35.08 -36.31
C MET A 1 35.59 -35.30 -35.11
N LYS A 2 35.53 -34.33 -34.19
CA LYS A 2 34.65 -34.36 -33.02
C LYS A 2 33.24 -34.01 -33.48
N GLY A 3 32.29 -34.92 -33.30
CA GLY A 3 30.87 -34.67 -33.48
C GLY A 3 30.35 -33.83 -32.32
N PHE A 4 29.72 -32.71 -32.65
CA PHE A 4 29.07 -31.79 -31.72
C PHE A 4 27.59 -32.21 -31.65
N ASN A 5 27.24 -33.05 -30.67
CA ASN A 5 25.84 -33.27 -30.28
C ASN A 5 25.62 -32.50 -28.98
N THR A 6 24.84 -31.42 -29.07
CA THR A 6 24.39 -30.64 -27.92
C THR A 6 23.10 -31.28 -27.44
N GLU A 7 23.22 -32.24 -26.52
CA GLU A 7 22.10 -32.69 -25.70
C GLU A 7 21.96 -31.64 -24.59
N GLN A 8 20.92 -30.80 -24.67
CA GLN A 8 20.52 -29.94 -23.56
C GLN A 8 19.92 -30.84 -22.48
N ASP A 9 20.72 -31.14 -21.45
CA ASP A 9 20.26 -31.73 -20.21
C ASP A 9 19.14 -30.87 -19.61
N HIS A 10 17.91 -31.37 -19.71
CA HIS A 10 16.82 -30.93 -18.86
C HIS A 10 17.17 -31.29 -17.41
N PRO A 11 17.23 -30.33 -16.46
CA PRO A 11 17.25 -30.71 -15.06
C PRO A 11 15.87 -31.30 -14.74
N ALA A 12 15.87 -32.60 -14.45
CA ALA A 12 14.71 -33.30 -13.91
C ALA A 12 14.21 -32.50 -12.70
N ALA A 13 12.92 -32.16 -12.72
CA ALA A 13 12.22 -31.63 -11.56
C ALA A 13 12.22 -32.73 -10.48
N GLU A 14 13.26 -32.71 -9.64
CA GLU A 14 13.32 -33.51 -8.45
C GLU A 14 12.14 -33.09 -7.58
N SER A 15 11.25 -34.04 -7.29
CA SER A 15 10.07 -33.84 -6.49
C SER A 15 10.49 -33.45 -5.07
N GLY A 16 10.65 -32.15 -4.84
CA GLY A 16 10.90 -31.60 -3.51
C GLY A 16 9.75 -31.99 -2.59
N ASN A 17 10.05 -32.89 -1.66
CA ASN A 17 9.12 -33.28 -0.61
C ASN A 17 8.66 -32.02 0.14
N VAL A 18 7.35 -31.77 0.14
CA VAL A 18 6.67 -30.64 0.80
C VAL A 18 6.98 -30.53 2.32
N TYR A 19 7.62 -31.55 2.88
CA TYR A 19 7.99 -31.64 4.30
C TYR A 19 9.33 -30.99 4.65
N ASP A 20 10.13 -30.53 3.67
CA ASP A 20 11.47 -29.98 3.91
C ASP A 20 11.49 -28.45 4.11
N VAL A 21 10.32 -27.82 4.20
CA VAL A 21 10.12 -26.36 4.35
C VAL A 21 10.29 -25.87 5.81
N SER A 22 10.59 -26.76 6.76
CA SER A 22 10.63 -26.40 8.18
C SER A 22 11.80 -27.03 8.94
N ASP A 23 13.02 -26.90 8.42
CA ASP A 23 14.24 -27.11 9.20
C ASP A 23 14.65 -25.78 9.89
N PRO A 24 14.55 -25.67 11.23
CA PRO A 24 14.91 -24.46 11.97
C PRO A 24 16.42 -24.13 11.94
N THR A 25 17.26 -24.98 11.34
CA THR A 25 18.70 -24.75 11.18
C THR A 25 19.11 -24.09 9.86
N LYS A 26 18.20 -23.92 8.89
CA LYS A 26 18.48 -23.22 7.63
C LYS A 26 18.32 -21.70 7.79
N ASN A 27 19.41 -20.96 7.53
CA ASN A 27 19.39 -19.50 7.37
C ASN A 27 18.84 -19.11 5.98
N VAL A 28 17.68 -19.66 5.60
CA VAL A 28 17.07 -19.46 4.28
C VAL A 28 15.60 -19.05 4.50
N ASP A 29 15.16 -17.99 3.83
CA ASP A 29 13.77 -17.51 3.77
C ASP A 29 12.89 -18.49 2.95
N ASP A 30 11.56 -18.36 3.05
CA ASP A 30 10.58 -19.25 2.37
C ASP A 30 10.71 -19.28 0.83
N ASP A 31 11.44 -18.33 0.23
CA ASP A 31 11.74 -18.26 -1.21
C ASP A 31 13.09 -18.89 -1.61
N GLY A 32 13.75 -19.60 -0.68
CA GLY A 32 15.02 -20.28 -0.94
C GLY A 32 16.25 -19.37 -0.91
N ARG A 33 16.11 -18.10 -0.49
CA ARG A 33 17.22 -17.14 -0.39
C ARG A 33 17.71 -16.97 1.05
N GLU A 34 18.95 -16.53 1.23
CA GLU A 34 19.52 -16.32 2.58
C GLU A 34 18.64 -15.39 3.44
N LYS A 35 18.43 -15.79 4.69
CA LYS A 35 17.47 -15.19 5.64
C LYS A 35 17.74 -13.71 5.83
N ARG A 36 16.87 -12.84 5.28
CA ARG A 36 17.04 -11.37 5.29
C ARG A 36 16.67 -10.72 6.61
N THR A 37 17.03 -11.36 7.73
CA THR A 37 16.74 -10.87 9.09
C THR A 37 17.32 -9.47 9.32
N GLY A 38 18.46 -9.16 8.69
CA GLY A 38 19.02 -7.81 8.72
C GLY A 38 18.17 -6.76 8.00
N THR A 39 17.52 -7.11 6.89
CA THR A 39 16.78 -6.16 6.04
C THR A 39 15.48 -5.66 6.67
N TRP A 40 14.73 -6.52 7.38
CA TRP A 40 13.51 -6.05 8.04
C TRP A 40 13.84 -5.19 9.26
N LEU A 41 14.89 -5.54 10.02
CA LEU A 41 15.30 -4.78 11.19
C LEU A 41 15.80 -3.38 10.79
N THR A 42 16.63 -3.29 9.75
CA THR A 42 17.07 -2.00 9.23
C THR A 42 15.88 -1.19 8.71
N ALA A 43 14.97 -1.79 7.95
CA ALA A 43 13.79 -1.09 7.44
C ALA A 43 12.91 -0.52 8.58
N ILE A 44 12.58 -1.33 9.59
CA ILE A 44 11.76 -0.88 10.73
C ILE A 44 12.50 0.18 11.55
N SER A 45 13.79 -0.03 11.83
CA SER A 45 14.59 0.91 12.60
C SER A 45 14.69 2.26 11.89
N THR A 46 15.03 2.27 10.61
CA THR A 46 15.14 3.49 9.80
C THR A 46 13.81 4.22 9.72
N THR A 47 12.71 3.53 9.44
CA THR A 47 11.37 4.15 9.36
C THR A 47 10.94 4.75 10.69
N THR A 48 11.14 4.01 11.79
CA THR A 48 10.81 4.48 13.14
C THR A 48 11.61 5.72 13.52
N PHE A 49 12.91 5.71 13.22
CA PHE A 49 13.79 6.86 13.46
C PHE A 49 13.30 8.10 12.71
N PHE A 50 12.98 7.99 11.41
CA PHE A 50 12.49 9.13 10.63
C PHE A 50 11.14 9.64 11.11
N TYR A 51 10.21 8.77 11.49
CA TYR A 51 8.92 9.20 12.03
C TYR A 51 9.03 9.93 13.37
N ILE A 52 9.84 9.40 14.30
CA ILE A 52 10.10 10.06 15.57
C ILE A 52 10.82 11.40 15.33
N LEU A 53 11.85 11.41 14.48
CA LEU A 53 12.59 12.63 14.16
C LEU A 53 11.68 13.71 13.58
N CYS A 54 10.84 13.37 12.60
CA CYS A 54 9.89 14.30 11.98
C CYS A 54 8.89 14.85 13.00
N GLY A 55 8.31 13.98 13.84
CA GLY A 55 7.36 14.38 14.89
C GLY A 55 8.00 15.26 15.96
N CYS A 56 9.18 14.89 16.46
CA CYS A 56 9.90 15.65 17.48
C CYS A 56 10.39 17.00 16.94
N LEU A 57 10.97 17.07 15.75
CA LEU A 57 11.42 18.33 15.15
C LEU A 57 10.24 19.24 14.81
N GLY A 58 9.15 18.69 14.27
CA GLY A 58 7.93 19.45 14.00
C GLY A 58 7.33 20.04 15.28
N TYR A 59 7.23 19.24 16.34
CA TYR A 59 6.75 19.73 17.63
C TYR A 59 7.73 20.73 18.27
N ALA A 60 9.05 20.52 18.17
CA ALA A 60 10.04 21.47 18.69
C ALA A 60 9.98 22.83 17.97
N ALA A 61 9.68 22.84 16.67
CA ALA A 61 9.58 24.06 15.89
C ALA A 61 8.25 24.82 16.08
N PHE A 62 7.11 24.12 16.21
CA PHE A 62 5.77 24.75 16.20
C PHE A 62 4.97 24.59 17.49
N GLY A 63 5.41 23.72 18.40
CA GLY A 63 4.70 23.36 19.62
C GLY A 63 3.27 22.91 19.34
N ASN A 64 2.32 23.39 20.15
CA ASN A 64 0.89 23.08 20.02
C ASN A 64 0.23 23.63 18.74
N LYS A 65 0.94 24.41 17.93
CA LYS A 65 0.46 24.95 16.65
C LYS A 65 0.98 24.15 15.45
N ALA A 66 1.64 23.02 15.66
CA ALA A 66 2.13 22.18 14.58
C ALA A 66 0.98 21.77 13.65
N PRO A 67 1.05 22.12 12.34
CA PRO A 67 -0.01 21.76 11.42
C PRO A 67 -0.01 20.27 11.11
N GLY A 68 -1.17 19.75 10.73
CA GLY A 68 -1.33 18.34 10.36
C GLY A 68 -0.71 18.01 9.01
N ASP A 69 -0.53 19.01 8.14
CA ASP A 69 0.20 18.92 6.88
C ASP A 69 1.19 20.09 6.79
N PHE A 70 2.48 19.77 6.92
CA PHE A 70 3.55 20.75 6.90
C PHE A 70 3.77 21.41 5.52
N LEU A 71 3.14 20.96 4.44
CA LEU A 71 3.34 21.53 3.12
C LEU A 71 2.19 22.42 2.68
N THR A 72 0.98 22.12 3.12
CA THR A 72 -0.21 22.91 2.81
C THR A 72 -0.37 24.09 3.77
N ASP A 73 -0.08 23.91 5.06
CA ASP A 73 -0.32 24.94 6.09
C ASP A 73 0.86 25.93 6.26
N PHE A 74 1.96 25.73 5.53
CA PHE A 74 3.17 26.57 5.56
C PHE A 74 3.26 27.64 4.47
N GLY A 75 2.26 27.77 3.61
CA GLY A 75 2.27 28.60 2.39
C GLY A 75 2.56 30.12 2.55
N PHE A 76 2.97 30.57 3.74
CA PHE A 76 3.24 31.96 4.08
C PHE A 76 4.64 32.23 4.70
N TYR A 77 5.52 31.23 4.85
CA TYR A 77 6.88 31.43 5.38
C TYR A 77 7.98 31.11 4.34
N GLU A 78 8.85 32.08 4.04
CA GLU A 78 10.02 31.93 3.15
C GLU A 78 10.99 30.84 3.66
N PRO A 79 11.63 30.00 2.80
CA PRO A 79 11.78 30.10 1.34
C PRO A 79 10.86 29.16 0.53
N PHE A 80 10.18 29.72 -0.47
CA PHE A 80 9.26 29.00 -1.35
C PHE A 80 9.91 27.84 -2.13
N TRP A 81 11.20 27.94 -2.48
CA TRP A 81 11.89 26.87 -3.23
C TRP A 81 11.86 25.53 -2.48
N LEU A 82 11.91 25.56 -1.14
CA LEU A 82 12.11 24.35 -0.34
C LEU A 82 10.79 23.59 -0.22
N ILE A 83 9.71 24.36 -0.09
CA ILE A 83 8.34 23.86 -0.15
C ILE A 83 8.06 23.31 -1.55
N ASP A 84 8.42 24.04 -2.62
CA ASP A 84 8.24 23.59 -4.00
C ASP A 84 9.02 22.31 -4.31
N PHE A 85 10.28 22.24 -3.86
CA PHE A 85 11.11 21.04 -4.00
C PHE A 85 10.54 19.84 -3.22
N ALA A 86 10.05 20.06 -2.01
CA ALA A 86 9.39 19.03 -1.21
C ALA A 86 8.11 18.53 -1.90
N ASN A 87 7.28 19.44 -2.41
CA ASN A 87 6.08 19.12 -3.18
C ASN A 87 6.42 18.34 -4.46
N ALA A 88 7.48 18.70 -5.17
CA ALA A 88 7.95 17.95 -6.35
C ALA A 88 8.40 16.52 -5.98
N CYS A 89 9.14 16.35 -4.88
CA CYS A 89 9.53 15.04 -4.37
C CYS A 89 8.32 14.16 -4.01
N ILE A 90 7.33 14.73 -3.33
CA ILE A 90 6.09 14.02 -2.99
C ILE A 90 5.32 13.65 -4.24
N ALA A 91 5.19 14.57 -5.21
CA ALA A 91 4.52 14.27 -6.48
C ALA A 91 5.20 13.09 -7.20
N PHE A 92 6.53 13.11 -7.32
CA PHE A 92 7.29 12.01 -7.91
C PHE A 92 7.07 10.68 -7.16
N HIS A 93 7.14 10.70 -5.83
CA HIS A 93 6.89 9.53 -5.00
C HIS A 93 5.46 8.98 -5.17
N LEU A 94 4.45 9.86 -5.15
CA LEU A 94 3.04 9.48 -5.27
C LEU A 94 2.69 8.95 -6.67
N ILE A 95 3.32 9.46 -7.73
CA ILE A 95 3.18 8.89 -9.08
C ILE A 95 3.66 7.43 -9.07
N GLY A 96 4.83 7.16 -8.51
CA GLY A 96 5.36 5.79 -8.39
C GLY A 96 4.46 4.88 -7.55
N ALA A 97 4.03 5.36 -6.37
CA ALA A 97 3.13 4.64 -5.49
C ALA A 97 1.79 4.32 -6.18
N TYR A 98 1.19 5.29 -6.88
CA TYR A 98 -0.06 5.11 -7.61
C TYR A 98 0.05 3.99 -8.66
N GLN A 99 1.15 3.95 -9.41
CA GLN A 99 1.36 2.90 -10.42
C GLN A 99 1.40 1.50 -9.80
N VAL A 100 2.02 1.34 -8.64
CA VAL A 100 2.11 0.05 -7.94
C VAL A 100 0.77 -0.33 -7.31
N PHE A 101 0.09 0.62 -6.64
CA PHE A 101 -1.16 0.33 -5.93
C PHE A 101 -2.38 0.15 -6.85
N ALA A 102 -2.43 0.80 -8.01
CA ALA A 102 -3.53 0.65 -8.96
C ALA A 102 -3.48 -0.69 -9.72
N GLN A 103 -2.29 -1.28 -9.90
CA GLN A 103 -2.09 -2.50 -10.69
C GLN A 103 -2.93 -3.70 -10.20
N PRO A 104 -2.94 -4.06 -8.89
CA PRO A 104 -3.77 -5.16 -8.40
C PRO A 104 -5.26 -4.97 -8.68
N ILE A 105 -5.76 -3.74 -8.57
CA ILE A 105 -7.17 -3.40 -8.83
C ILE A 105 -7.49 -3.59 -10.31
N PHE A 106 -6.64 -3.06 -11.19
CA PHE A 106 -6.79 -3.23 -12.64
C PHE A 106 -6.77 -4.71 -13.01
N GLN A 107 -5.79 -5.48 -12.53
CA GLN A 107 -5.68 -6.90 -12.82
C GLN A 107 -6.89 -7.69 -12.30
N PHE A 108 -7.37 -7.40 -11.10
CA PHE A 108 -8.51 -8.08 -10.51
C PHE A 108 -9.78 -7.87 -11.35
N VAL A 109 -10.09 -6.62 -11.71
CA VAL A 109 -11.28 -6.29 -12.49
C VAL A 109 -11.16 -6.82 -13.92
N GLU A 110 -10.02 -6.60 -14.57
CA GLU A 110 -9.76 -7.11 -15.92
C GLU A 110 -9.90 -8.63 -16.00
N LYS A 111 -9.29 -9.37 -15.05
CA LYS A 111 -9.41 -10.84 -15.00
C LYS A 111 -10.84 -11.29 -14.70
N ARG A 112 -11.55 -10.59 -13.81
CA ARG A 112 -12.94 -10.92 -13.47
C ARG A 112 -13.87 -10.71 -14.66
N CYS A 113 -13.74 -9.59 -15.37
CA CYS A 113 -14.53 -9.29 -16.55
C CYS A 113 -14.24 -10.27 -17.70
N ASN A 114 -12.97 -10.56 -17.97
CA ASN A 114 -12.58 -11.54 -19.00
C ASN A 114 -13.13 -12.94 -18.72
N ARG A 115 -13.14 -13.37 -17.45
CA ARG A 115 -13.69 -14.68 -17.06
C ARG A 115 -15.21 -14.73 -17.14
N ASN A 116 -15.89 -13.64 -16.77
CA ASN A 116 -17.35 -13.61 -16.68
C ASN A 116 -18.04 -13.34 -18.03
N TRP A 117 -17.38 -12.64 -18.96
CA TRP A 117 -17.92 -12.32 -20.29
C TRP A 117 -16.90 -12.60 -21.40
N PRO A 118 -16.54 -13.88 -21.62
CA PRO A 118 -15.55 -14.25 -22.63
C PRO A 118 -15.99 -13.91 -24.07
N ASP A 119 -17.30 -13.97 -24.34
CA ASP A 119 -17.85 -13.78 -25.69
C ASP A 119 -18.00 -12.29 -26.09
N ASN A 120 -17.80 -11.36 -25.14
CA ASN A 120 -17.93 -9.93 -25.42
C ASN A 120 -16.67 -9.38 -26.09
N LYS A 121 -16.77 -9.09 -27.39
CA LYS A 121 -15.70 -8.49 -28.19
C LYS A 121 -15.13 -7.19 -27.61
N PHE A 122 -15.89 -6.39 -26.88
CA PHE A 122 -15.32 -5.18 -26.25
C PHE A 122 -14.30 -5.50 -25.15
N ILE A 123 -14.54 -6.59 -24.41
CA ILE A 123 -13.76 -7.03 -23.25
C ILE A 123 -12.55 -7.86 -23.70
N THR A 124 -12.76 -8.83 -24.61
CA THR A 124 -11.73 -9.77 -25.04
C THR A 124 -10.95 -9.37 -26.29
N SER A 125 -11.39 -8.34 -27.05
CA SER A 125 -10.65 -7.90 -28.24
C SER A 125 -9.39 -7.13 -27.87
N GLU A 126 -8.26 -7.63 -28.35
CA GLU A 126 -6.98 -6.93 -28.35
C GLU A 126 -6.68 -6.42 -29.76
N TYR A 127 -6.50 -5.10 -29.90
CA TYR A 127 -6.12 -4.46 -31.16
C TYR A 127 -4.62 -4.21 -31.15
N SER A 128 -3.90 -4.81 -32.09
CA SER A 128 -2.47 -4.57 -32.26
C SER A 128 -2.25 -3.29 -33.05
N VAL A 129 -1.78 -2.23 -32.40
CA VAL A 129 -1.40 -0.97 -33.05
C VAL A 129 0.12 -0.94 -33.17
N ASN A 130 0.63 -0.80 -34.39
CA ASN A 130 2.06 -0.64 -34.63
C ASN A 130 2.40 0.84 -34.52
N VAL A 131 3.06 1.23 -33.43
CA VAL A 131 3.46 2.63 -33.22
C VAL A 131 4.87 2.81 -33.80
N PRO A 132 5.10 3.80 -34.67
CA PRO A 132 6.45 4.10 -35.15
C PRO A 132 7.38 4.32 -33.96
N PHE A 133 8.56 3.69 -33.98
CA PHE A 133 9.63 3.81 -32.97
C PHE A 133 9.46 3.01 -31.65
N LEU A 134 8.24 2.64 -31.21
CA LEU A 134 8.02 1.92 -29.95
C LEU A 134 7.53 0.45 -30.11
N GLY A 135 7.24 0.00 -31.33
CA GLY A 135 6.86 -1.39 -31.63
C GLY A 135 5.35 -1.66 -31.60
N LYS A 136 4.98 -2.95 -31.56
CA LYS A 136 3.58 -3.41 -31.58
C LYS A 136 2.99 -3.38 -30.16
N PHE A 137 1.92 -2.61 -29.96
CA PHE A 137 1.17 -2.57 -28.70
C PHE A 137 -0.19 -3.24 -28.87
N ASN A 138 -0.53 -4.16 -27.96
CA ASN A 138 -1.87 -4.76 -27.87
C ASN A 138 -2.74 -3.91 -26.94
N ILE A 139 -3.58 -3.05 -27.53
CA ILE A 139 -4.51 -2.20 -26.79
C ILE A 139 -5.88 -2.88 -26.78
N SER A 140 -6.44 -3.13 -25.60
CA SER A 140 -7.86 -3.47 -25.49
C SER A 140 -8.63 -2.19 -25.15
N LEU A 141 -9.75 -1.94 -25.83
CA LEU A 141 -10.60 -0.78 -25.56
C LEU A 141 -11.16 -0.82 -24.13
N PHE A 142 -11.51 -2.01 -23.63
CA PHE A 142 -11.96 -2.19 -22.25
C PHE A 142 -10.92 -1.71 -21.23
N ARG A 143 -9.65 -2.16 -21.31
CA ARG A 143 -8.58 -1.69 -20.41
C ARG A 143 -8.42 -0.17 -20.44
N LEU A 144 -8.49 0.45 -21.62
CA LEU A 144 -8.35 1.90 -21.77
C LEU A 144 -9.50 2.65 -21.08
N VAL A 145 -10.74 2.27 -21.38
CA VAL A 145 -11.95 2.88 -20.79
C VAL A 145 -12.00 2.65 -19.28
N TRP A 146 -11.70 1.43 -18.82
CA TRP A 146 -11.70 1.10 -17.39
C TRP A 146 -10.66 1.91 -16.61
N ARG A 147 -9.42 1.99 -17.10
CA ARG A 147 -8.34 2.72 -16.41
C ARG A 147 -8.59 4.22 -16.40
N THR A 148 -9.08 4.79 -17.49
CA THR A 148 -9.46 6.22 -17.54
C THR A 148 -10.64 6.51 -16.63
N ALA A 149 -11.69 5.68 -16.63
CA ALA A 149 -12.81 5.83 -15.71
C ALA A 149 -12.36 5.74 -14.24
N TYR A 150 -11.48 4.79 -13.91
CA TYR A 150 -10.92 4.68 -12.56
C TYR A 150 -10.20 5.96 -12.12
N VAL A 151 -9.31 6.49 -12.96
CA VAL A 151 -8.60 7.75 -12.67
C VAL A 151 -9.61 8.87 -12.43
N VAL A 152 -10.55 9.09 -13.37
CA VAL A 152 -11.56 10.15 -13.26
C VAL A 152 -12.37 10.01 -11.97
N ILE A 153 -12.85 8.82 -11.63
CA ILE A 153 -13.62 8.58 -10.39
C ILE A 153 -12.77 8.91 -9.16
N THR A 154 -11.53 8.41 -9.09
CA THR A 154 -10.65 8.69 -7.94
C THR A 154 -10.31 10.17 -7.80
N THR A 155 -10.14 10.89 -8.92
CA THR A 155 -9.93 12.34 -8.92
C THR A 155 -11.16 13.09 -8.42
N VAL A 156 -12.35 12.71 -8.88
CA VAL A 156 -13.61 13.32 -8.40
C VAL A 156 -13.79 13.08 -6.90
N VAL A 157 -13.54 11.86 -6.41
CA VAL A 157 -13.59 11.55 -4.98
C VAL A 157 -12.59 12.39 -4.18
N ALA A 158 -11.36 12.55 -4.69
CA ALA A 158 -10.34 13.39 -4.05
C ALA A 158 -10.75 14.87 -4.00
N MET A 159 -11.43 15.38 -5.03
CA MET A 159 -11.95 16.75 -5.04
C MET A 159 -13.10 16.97 -4.05
N ILE A 160 -13.99 15.97 -3.87
CA ILE A 160 -15.15 16.06 -2.97
C ILE A 160 -14.73 15.96 -1.49
N PHE A 161 -13.70 15.16 -1.18
CA PHE A 161 -13.25 14.91 0.19
C PHE A 161 -11.78 15.30 0.41
N PRO A 162 -11.46 16.61 0.47
CA PRO A 162 -10.09 17.10 0.65
C PRO A 162 -9.63 17.02 2.13
N PHE A 163 -10.05 16.00 2.89
CA PHE A 163 -9.76 15.84 4.32
C PHE A 163 -8.73 14.72 4.56
N PHE A 164 -7.53 14.92 4.04
CA PHE A 164 -6.49 13.90 4.00
C PHE A 164 -6.24 13.23 5.36
N ASN A 165 -6.02 14.02 6.42
CA ASN A 165 -5.71 13.50 7.76
C ASN A 165 -6.86 12.69 8.38
N ALA A 166 -8.10 13.13 8.22
CA ALA A 166 -9.26 12.42 8.76
C ALA A 166 -9.49 11.09 8.03
N ILE A 167 -9.36 11.09 6.70
CA ILE A 167 -9.54 9.89 5.87
C ILE A 167 -8.42 8.89 6.14
N LEU A 168 -7.16 9.33 6.16
CA LEU A 168 -6.03 8.47 6.48
C LEU A 168 -6.13 7.86 7.87
N GLY A 169 -6.53 8.66 8.87
CA GLY A 169 -6.72 8.14 10.23
C GLY A 169 -7.83 7.10 10.30
N LEU A 170 -8.94 7.29 9.56
CA LEU A 170 -10.04 6.33 9.49
C LEU A 170 -9.64 5.02 8.77
N ILE A 171 -9.01 5.13 7.59
CA ILE A 171 -8.52 3.97 6.83
C ILE A 171 -7.45 3.22 7.64
N GLY A 172 -6.53 3.96 8.27
CA GLY A 172 -5.50 3.42 9.15
C GLY A 172 -6.11 2.65 10.31
N ALA A 173 -7.06 3.24 11.04
CA ALA A 173 -7.75 2.58 12.14
C ALA A 173 -8.55 1.33 11.70
N ALA A 174 -9.27 1.44 10.57
CA ALA A 174 -10.08 0.34 10.04
C ALA A 174 -9.23 -0.84 9.55
N SER A 175 -8.06 -0.56 8.98
CA SER A 175 -7.15 -1.58 8.43
C SER A 175 -6.20 -2.16 9.48
N PHE A 176 -5.72 -1.34 10.42
CA PHE A 176 -4.68 -1.70 11.38
C PHE A 176 -5.07 -2.88 12.28
N TRP A 177 -6.23 -2.82 12.96
CA TRP A 177 -6.62 -3.91 13.85
C TRP A 177 -6.81 -5.25 13.13
N PRO A 178 -7.66 -5.37 12.08
CA PRO A 178 -7.92 -6.67 11.48
C PRO A 178 -6.71 -7.20 10.69
N LEU A 179 -6.01 -6.34 9.93
CA LEU A 179 -4.97 -6.79 8.98
C LEU A 179 -3.56 -6.83 9.59
N THR A 180 -3.21 -5.88 10.45
CA THR A 180 -1.84 -5.78 11.00
C THR A 180 -1.71 -6.51 12.33
N VAL A 181 -2.78 -6.59 13.12
CA VAL A 181 -2.73 -7.15 14.48
C VAL A 181 -3.46 -8.48 14.57
N TYR A 182 -4.78 -8.48 14.44
CA TYR A 182 -5.62 -9.64 14.70
C TYR A 182 -5.29 -10.82 13.78
N PHE A 183 -5.33 -10.62 12.45
CA PHE A 183 -5.13 -11.72 11.52
C PHE A 183 -3.73 -12.36 11.62
N PRO A 184 -2.61 -11.59 11.65
CA PRO A 184 -1.28 -12.17 11.84
C PRO A 184 -1.11 -12.87 13.20
N VAL A 185 -1.69 -12.32 14.27
CA VAL A 185 -1.62 -12.94 15.61
C VAL A 185 -2.40 -14.26 15.65
N GLU A 186 -3.62 -14.30 15.11
CA GLU A 186 -4.38 -15.57 15.04
C GLU A 186 -3.66 -16.59 14.16
N MET A 187 -3.11 -16.16 13.03
CA MET A 187 -2.32 -17.02 12.15
C MET A 187 -1.10 -17.59 12.89
N HIS A 188 -0.37 -16.76 13.64
CA HIS A 188 0.76 -17.20 14.45
C HIS A 188 0.35 -18.20 15.53
N ILE A 189 -0.74 -17.95 16.25
CA ILE A 189 -1.27 -18.87 17.28
C ILE A 189 -1.67 -20.22 16.65
N ALA A 190 -2.31 -20.19 15.48
CA ALA A 190 -2.72 -21.39 14.76
C ALA A 190 -1.53 -22.21 14.24
N GLN A 191 -0.52 -21.55 13.66
CA GLN A 191 0.67 -22.21 13.12
C GLN A 191 1.58 -22.79 14.20
N THR A 192 1.87 -22.02 15.26
CA THR A 192 2.77 -22.46 16.34
C THR A 192 2.07 -23.27 17.43
N LYS A 193 0.74 -23.48 17.31
CA LYS A 193 -0.10 -24.25 18.24
C LYS A 193 0.10 -23.79 19.70
N VAL A 194 0.13 -22.48 19.93
CA VAL A 194 0.36 -21.92 21.27
C VAL A 194 -0.70 -22.47 22.25
N LYS A 195 -0.23 -23.05 23.36
CA LYS A 195 -1.12 -23.60 24.39
C LYS A 195 -2.08 -22.52 24.90
N LYS A 196 -3.38 -22.80 24.82
CA LYS A 196 -4.44 -21.92 25.32
C LYS A 196 -4.19 -21.61 26.80
N TYR A 197 -4.36 -20.34 27.19
CA TYR A 197 -4.06 -19.81 28.52
C TYR A 197 -2.58 -19.82 28.95
N SER A 198 -1.64 -20.11 28.06
CA SER A 198 -0.22 -19.83 28.30
C SER A 198 0.00 -18.32 28.48
N PRO A 199 0.97 -17.85 29.28
CA PRO A 199 1.31 -16.43 29.37
C PRO A 199 1.57 -15.79 28.00
N ARG A 200 2.16 -16.54 27.04
CA ARG A 200 2.35 -16.08 25.66
C ARG A 200 1.03 -15.87 24.93
N TRP A 201 0.07 -16.79 25.09
CA TRP A 201 -1.27 -16.68 24.50
C TRP A 201 -2.03 -15.49 25.07
N ILE A 202 -1.98 -15.31 26.40
CA ILE A 202 -2.61 -14.17 27.09
C ILE A 202 -2.00 -12.85 26.61
N GLY A 203 -0.67 -12.76 26.51
CA GLY A 203 0.02 -11.57 25.99
C GLY A 203 -0.39 -11.21 24.57
N LEU A 204 -0.43 -12.20 23.66
CA LEU A 204 -0.86 -12.01 22.27
C LEU A 204 -2.32 -11.54 22.17
N LYS A 205 -3.23 -12.14 22.94
CA LYS A 205 -4.64 -11.72 22.97
C LYS A 205 -4.81 -10.34 23.61
N MET A 206 -4.07 -10.03 24.67
CA MET A 206 -4.09 -8.72 25.31
C MET A 206 -3.63 -7.63 24.33
N LEU A 207 -2.53 -7.86 23.59
CA LEU A 207 -2.08 -6.96 22.53
C LEU A 207 -3.18 -6.71 21.49
N CYS A 208 -3.87 -7.75 21.03
CA CYS A 208 -4.99 -7.61 20.09
C CYS A 208 -6.12 -6.72 20.63
N TRP A 209 -6.49 -6.88 21.91
CA TRP A 209 -7.53 -6.07 22.54
C TRP A 209 -7.10 -4.62 22.77
N VAL A 210 -5.85 -4.38 23.17
CA VAL A 210 -5.31 -3.02 23.32
C VAL A 210 -5.28 -2.31 21.96
N CYS A 211 -4.75 -2.96 20.92
CA CYS A 211 -4.75 -2.41 19.57
C CYS A 211 -6.16 -2.18 19.02
N LEU A 212 -7.15 -3.00 19.41
CA LEU A 212 -8.55 -2.76 19.05
C LEU A 212 -9.04 -1.44 19.66
N ILE A 213 -8.83 -1.25 20.96
CA ILE A 213 -9.25 -0.02 21.66
C ILE A 213 -8.58 1.20 21.05
N VAL A 214 -7.26 1.14 20.80
CA VAL A 214 -6.53 2.23 20.14
C VAL A 214 -7.10 2.54 18.75
N SER A 215 -7.43 1.51 17.97
CA SER A 215 -8.04 1.68 16.65
C SER A 215 -9.42 2.33 16.73
N LEU A 216 -10.25 1.92 17.69
CA LEU A 216 -11.58 2.51 17.89
C LEU A 216 -11.49 3.98 18.30
N LEU A 217 -10.54 4.33 19.18
CA LEU A 217 -10.29 5.71 19.58
C LEU A 217 -9.77 6.56 18.40
N ALA A 218 -8.85 6.02 17.60
CA ALA A 218 -8.36 6.67 16.40
C ALA A 218 -9.48 6.90 15.38
N ALA A 219 -10.32 5.89 15.14
CA ALA A 219 -11.49 6.01 14.26
C ALA A 219 -12.47 7.09 14.77
N ALA A 220 -12.77 7.12 16.08
CA ALA A 220 -13.62 8.13 16.68
C ALA A 220 -13.04 9.55 16.51
N GLY A 221 -11.73 9.72 16.73
CA GLY A 221 -11.04 10.98 16.51
C GLY A 221 -11.08 11.44 15.05
N SER A 222 -10.84 10.53 14.11
CA SER A 222 -10.94 10.80 12.68
C SER A 222 -12.36 11.17 12.23
N ILE A 223 -13.39 10.48 12.74
CA ILE A 223 -14.79 10.81 12.46
C ILE A 223 -15.15 12.19 13.01
N ALA A 224 -14.74 12.50 14.25
CA ALA A 224 -14.96 13.82 14.84
C ALA A 224 -14.27 14.92 14.01
N GLY A 225 -13.04 14.69 13.58
CA GLY A 225 -12.31 15.57 12.66
C GLY A 225 -13.07 15.77 11.35
N LEU A 226 -13.52 14.68 10.72
CA LEU A 226 -14.27 14.72 9.46
C LEU A 226 -15.58 15.51 9.60
N ILE A 227 -16.35 15.28 10.66
CA ILE A 227 -17.61 16.02 10.92
C ILE A 227 -17.33 17.51 11.08
N SER A 228 -16.26 17.87 11.80
CA SER A 228 -15.85 19.27 11.97
C SER A 228 -15.49 19.91 10.62
N SER A 229 -14.69 19.22 9.81
CA SER A 229 -14.25 19.73 8.51
C SER A 229 -15.37 19.80 7.47
N VAL A 230 -16.32 18.88 7.47
CA VAL A 230 -17.48 18.90 6.55
C VAL A 230 -18.42 20.06 6.87
N LYS A 231 -18.59 20.44 8.15
CA LYS A 231 -19.44 21.58 8.53
C LYS A 231 -18.92 22.91 8.02
N THR A 232 -17.60 23.06 7.91
CA THR A 232 -16.95 24.29 7.43
C THR A 232 -16.70 24.28 5.93
N TYR A 233 -16.71 23.12 5.29
CA TYR A 233 -16.44 22.95 3.88
C TYR A 233 -17.64 23.36 3.01
N LYS A 234 -17.37 24.25 2.04
CA LYS A 234 -18.29 24.60 0.95
C LYS A 234 -17.73 24.01 -0.34
N PRO A 235 -18.37 22.96 -0.92
CA PRO A 235 -17.90 22.39 -2.18
C PRO A 235 -17.87 23.45 -3.28
N PHE A 236 -16.79 23.46 -4.07
CA PHE A 236 -16.67 24.23 -5.32
C PHE A 236 -16.81 25.76 -5.21
N ARG A 237 -16.37 26.38 -4.11
CA ARG A 237 -16.27 27.85 -4.05
C ARG A 237 -15.23 28.36 -5.05
N THR A 238 -15.67 29.12 -6.04
CA THR A 238 -14.80 29.87 -6.96
C THR A 238 -14.20 31.08 -6.23
N ILE A 239 -12.95 31.41 -6.54
CA ILE A 239 -12.11 32.42 -5.86
C ILE A 239 -12.65 33.88 -6.04
N HIS A 240 -13.82 34.06 -6.65
CA HIS A 240 -14.35 35.36 -7.10
C HIS A 240 -15.65 35.83 -6.43
N GLU A 241 -15.98 35.35 -5.22
CA GLU A 241 -17.06 35.95 -4.39
C GLU A 241 -16.75 35.99 -2.89
#